data_AF-A0A9X9ABN6-F1
#
_entry.id   AF-A0A9X9ABN6-F1
#
_cell.length_a   1.000
_cell.length_b   1.000
_cell.length_c   1.000
_cell.angle_alpha   90.00
_cell.angle_beta   90.00
_cell.angle_gamma   90.00
#
_symmetry.space_group_name_H-M   'P 1'
#
loop_
_entity.id
_entity.type
_entity.pdbx_description
1 polymer ?
#
loop_
_entity_poly.entity_id
_entity_poly.type
_entity_poly.pdbx_seq_one_letter_code
_entity_poly.pdbx_strand_id
1 'polypeptide(L)' 'QIQLADVLRTVGLRFAIVRGTPYDGKKEGEWVAVALYGTIGAPVKGSEHEAIGLGINHI' A
#
# COMPACT_ATOMS: atom_id res chain seq x y z
N GLN A 1 10.43 7.72 8.04
CA GLN A 1 9.63 8.88 7.58
C GLN A 1 8.94 8.50 6.27
N ILE A 2 7.67 8.84 6.07
CA ILE A 2 6.98 8.63 4.78
C ILE A 2 7.25 9.87 3.93
N GLN A 3 8.14 9.77 2.95
CA GLN A 3 8.50 10.86 2.04
C GLN A 3 8.65 10.31 0.62
N LEU A 4 8.04 11.01 -0.35
CA LEU A 4 8.14 10.67 -1.77
C LEU A 4 8.81 11.82 -2.54
N ALA A 5 8.17 12.99 -2.60
CA ALA A 5 8.64 14.13 -3.40
C ALA A 5 9.89 14.83 -2.83
N ASP A 6 9.98 14.96 -1.50
CA ASP A 6 11.10 15.68 -0.83
C ASP A 6 12.46 14.99 -1.00
N VAL A 7 12.49 13.74 -1.49
CA VAL A 7 13.70 12.91 -1.66
C VAL A 7 14.03 12.68 -3.14
N LEU A 8 13.44 13.45 -4.07
CA LEU A 8 13.59 13.24 -5.53
C LEU A 8 13.27 11.80 -5.95
N ARG A 9 12.17 11.22 -5.43
CA ARG A 9 11.70 9.89 -5.81
C ARG A 9 10.29 9.95 -6.39
N THR A 10 10.06 9.13 -7.41
CA THR A 10 8.73 8.91 -8.00
C THR A 10 8.26 7.50 -7.71
N VAL A 11 6.94 7.31 -7.64
CA VAL A 11 6.31 5.99 -7.45
C VAL A 11 5.32 5.72 -8.57
N GLY A 12 5.30 4.48 -9.04
CA GLY A 12 4.26 3.94 -9.91
C GLY A 12 3.59 2.77 -9.21
N LEU A 13 2.46 3.00 -8.54
CA LEU A 13 1.79 1.99 -7.72
C LEU A 13 0.43 1.60 -8.30
N ARG A 14 0.13 0.30 -8.21
CA ARG A 14 -1.24 -0.22 -8.22
C ARG A 14 -1.68 -0.45 -6.79
N PHE A 15 -2.98 -0.31 -6.56
CA PHE A 15 -3.55 -0.54 -5.24
C PHE A 15 -4.82 -1.36 -5.31
N ALA A 16 -5.10 -2.06 -4.21
CA ALA A 16 -6.36 -2.77 -3.98
C ALA A 16 -6.85 -2.44 -2.57
N ILE A 17 -8.16 -2.22 -2.45
CA ILE A 17 -8.83 -1.98 -1.17
C ILE A 17 -9.89 -3.06 -1.02
N VAL A 18 -9.83 -3.81 0.08
CA VAL A 18 -10.77 -4.87 0.39
C VAL A 18 -11.39 -4.59 1.75
N ARG A 19 -12.72 -4.57 1.82
CA ARG A 19 -13.49 -4.48 3.07
C ARG A 19 -14.23 -5.80 3.30
N GLY A 20 -14.24 -6.29 4.53
CA GLY A 20 -15.00 -7.48 4.88
C GLY A 20 -14.85 -7.89 6.34
N THR A 21 -15.37 -9.07 6.67
CA THR A 21 -15.29 -9.68 8.00
C THR A 21 -14.30 -10.86 7.94
N PRO A 22 -12.98 -10.62 8.07
CA PRO A 22 -11.97 -11.66 7.84
C PRO A 22 -11.90 -12.70 8.97
N TYR A 23 -12.61 -12.48 10.08
CA TYR A 23 -12.63 -13.36 11.25
C TYR A 23 -13.99 -14.04 11.41
N ASP A 24 -13.98 -15.28 11.89
CA ASP A 24 -15.21 -16.06 12.14
C ASP A 24 -16.08 -15.47 13.26
N GLY A 25 -15.45 -14.73 14.19
CA GLY A 25 -16.12 -14.07 15.30
C GLY A 25 -16.92 -12.86 14.84
N LYS A 26 -18.25 -12.93 14.89
CA LYS A 26 -19.14 -11.80 14.55
C LYS A 26 -18.89 -10.52 15.37
N LYS A 27 -18.20 -10.60 16.51
CA LYS A 27 -17.82 -9.46 17.35
C LYS A 27 -16.65 -8.64 16.80
N GLU A 28 -15.82 -9.25 15.94
CA GLU A 28 -14.64 -8.60 15.35
C GLU A 28 -15.01 -7.53 14.32
N GLY A 29 -16.26 -7.54 13.85
CA GLY A 29 -16.79 -6.50 12.96
C GLY A 29 -16.12 -6.48 11.59
N GLU A 30 -16.16 -5.32 10.96
CA GLU A 30 -15.59 -5.10 9.64
C GLU A 30 -14.14 -4.61 9.71
N TRP A 31 -13.39 -5.01 8.70
CA TRP A 31 -12.00 -4.67 8.53
C TRP A 31 -11.77 -4.16 7.13
N VAL A 32 -10.74 -3.33 6.98
CA VAL A 32 -10.26 -2.83 5.71
C VAL A 32 -8.78 -3.18 5.54
N ALA A 33 -8.45 -3.72 4.38
CA ALA A 33 -7.08 -3.95 3.94
C ALA A 33 -6.78 -3.07 2.72
N VAL A 34 -5.65 -2.38 2.74
CA VAL A 34 -5.12 -1.57 1.64
C VAL A 34 -3.77 -2.15 1.23
N ALA A 35 -3.70 -2.68 0.02
CA ALA A 35 -2.47 -3.19 -0.57
C ALA A 35 -1.95 -2.22 -1.63
N LEU A 36 -0.64 -1.98 -1.64
CA LEU A 36 0.10 -1.20 -2.61
C LEU A 36 1.19 -2.09 -3.22
N TYR A 37 1.33 -2.08 -4.53
CA TYR A 37 2.44 -2.74 -5.20
C TYR A 37 2.82 -2.00 -6.49
N GLY A 38 4.13 -1.86 -6.72
CA GLY A 38 4.66 -1.26 -7.92
C GLY A 38 6.13 -0.90 -7.77
N THR A 39 6.56 0.19 -8.39
CA THR A 39 7.98 0.60 -8.37
C THR A 39 8.18 1.94 -7.66
N ILE A 40 9.33 2.09 -7.03
CA ILE A 40 9.86 3.35 -6.47
C ILE A 40 11.29 3.55 -6.95
N GLY A 41 11.64 4.78 -7.30
CA GLY A 41 12.97 5.08 -7.83
C GLY A 41 13.23 6.55 -8.03
N ALA A 42 14.40 6.85 -8.58
CA ALA A 42 14.71 8.18 -9.11
C ALA A 42 13.74 8.50 -10.27
N PRO A 43 13.53 9.79 -10.63
CA PRO A 43 12.70 10.20 -11.77
C PRO A 43 13.38 9.91 -13.12
N VAL A 44 13.98 8.74 -13.27
CA VAL A 44 14.69 8.25 -14.45
C VAL A 44 14.25 6.80 -14.68
N LYS A 45 13.66 6.54 -15.85
CA LYS A 45 13.17 5.21 -16.23
C LYS A 45 14.29 4.17 -16.11
N GLY A 46 14.01 3.05 -15.44
CA GLY A 46 14.98 1.97 -15.20
C GLY A 46 15.89 2.18 -13.99
N SER A 47 15.82 3.32 -13.30
CA SER A 47 16.45 3.55 -11.98
C SER A 47 15.42 3.39 -10.86
N GLU A 48 14.68 2.29 -10.90
CA GLU A 48 13.54 1.99 -10.05
C GLU A 48 13.57 0.52 -9.60
N HIS A 49 13.07 0.25 -8.40
CA HIS A 49 12.96 -1.08 -7.82
C HIS A 49 11.57 -1.30 -7.25
N GLU A 50 11.21 -2.55 -7.01
CA GLU A 50 9.89 -2.89 -6.49
C GLU A 50 9.69 -2.39 -5.06
N ALA A 51 8.45 -2.00 -4.76
CA ALA A 51 7.97 -1.65 -3.44
C ALA A 51 6.58 -2.26 -3.19
N ILE A 52 6.37 -2.73 -1.96
CA ILE A 52 5.10 -3.32 -1.50
C ILE A 52 4.69 -2.68 -0.17
N GLY A 53 3.39 -2.51 0.03
CA GLY A 53 2.81 -2.07 1.29
C GLY A 53 1.48 -2.77 1.55
N LEU A 54 1.24 -3.13 2.81
CA LEU A 54 -0.02 -3.68 3.28
C LEU A 54 -0.40 -3.00 4.59
N GLY A 55 -1.55 -2.32 4.59
CA GLY A 55 -2.17 -1.78 5.79
C GLY A 55 -3.47 -2.52 6.09
N ILE A 56 -3.68 -2.90 7.34
CA ILE A 56 -4.89 -3.59 7.81
C ILE A 56 -5.40 -2.84 9.04
N ASN A 57 -6.70 -2.55 9.08
CA ASN A 57 -7.32 -1.92 10.25
C ASN A 57 -8.79 -2.34 10.42
N HIS A 58 -9.32 -2.17 11.63
CA HIS A 58 -10.77 -2.21 11.88
C HIS A 58 -11.43 -0.93 11.34
N ILE A 59 -12.72 -1.01 10.95
CA ILE A 59 -13.52 0.13 10.46
C ILE A 59 -14.97 0.10 10.92
#